data_AF-A0A7X5R6X8-F1
#
_entry.id   AF-A0A7X5R6X8-F1
#
_cell.length_a   1.000
_cell.length_b   1.000
_cell.length_c   1.000
_cell.angle_alpha   90.00
_cell.angle_beta   90.00
_cell.angle_gamma   90.00
#
_symmetry.space_group_name_H-M   'P 1'
#
loop_
_entity.id
_entity.type
_entity.pdbx_description
1 polymer ?
#
loop_
_entity_poly.entity_id
_entity_poly.type
_entity_poly.pdbx_seq_one_letter_code
_entity_poly.pdbx_strand_id
1 'polypeptide(L)'
;MAIVSIRTQVLGVDAFVISENTVEIRLINGSVITVETNVETCKGKYEYRIDGYTFNNSFYARDFLHTLIREKISGIRYIYHRKGEAPEICGHGKACRAEGECDRGLCTECPVAEQFFAECDGVKLEYVVE
;
A
#
# COMPACT_ATOMS: atom_id res chain seq x y z
N MET A 1 13.42 -26.56 6.21
CA MET A 1 12.10 -25.94 6.46
C MET A 1 11.22 -26.23 5.25
N ALA A 2 10.03 -26.79 5.45
CA ALA A 2 9.08 -26.97 4.37
C ALA A 2 8.45 -25.61 4.04
N ILE A 3 8.65 -25.11 2.82
CA ILE A 3 7.91 -23.96 2.31
C ILE A 3 6.48 -24.45 2.11
N VAL A 4 5.57 -24.05 2.98
CA VAL A 4 4.15 -24.36 2.83
C VAL A 4 3.61 -23.42 1.75
N SER A 5 3.36 -23.94 0.56
CA SER A 5 2.66 -23.22 -0.50
C SER A 5 1.17 -23.32 -0.23
N ILE A 6 0.54 -22.23 0.20
CA ILE A 6 -0.91 -22.09 0.13
C ILE A 6 -1.22 -21.50 -1.24
N ARG A 7 -1.50 -22.39 -2.20
CA ARG A 7 -1.77 -21.98 -3.57
C ARG A 7 -3.24 -21.55 -3.71
N THR A 8 -3.55 -20.32 -3.34
CA THR A 8 -4.82 -19.68 -3.71
C THR A 8 -4.66 -19.06 -5.11
N GLN A 9 -4.96 -19.82 -6.16
CA GLN A 9 -5.01 -19.24 -7.51
C GLN A 9 -6.25 -18.36 -7.65
N VAL A 10 -6.07 -17.07 -7.37
CA VAL A 10 -6.88 -16.02 -7.99
C VAL A 10 -6.05 -15.56 -9.18
N LEU A 11 -6.64 -15.49 -10.38
CA LEU A 11 -5.94 -15.22 -11.65
C LEU A 11 -4.84 -14.15 -11.50
N GLY A 12 -3.59 -14.60 -11.43
CA GLY A 12 -2.40 -13.77 -11.37
C GLY A 12 -1.82 -13.42 -10.00
N VAL A 13 -2.22 -14.10 -8.93
CA VAL A 13 -1.66 -13.93 -7.57
C VAL A 13 -1.39 -15.31 -6.95
N ASP A 14 -0.15 -15.55 -6.51
CA ASP A 14 0.28 -16.75 -5.78
C ASP A 14 0.87 -16.36 -4.41
N ALA A 15 0.50 -17.04 -3.33
CA ALA A 15 1.03 -16.78 -1.98
C ALA A 15 1.95 -17.91 -1.48
N PHE A 16 3.04 -17.54 -0.81
CA PHE A 16 4.09 -18.45 -0.33
C PHE A 16 4.42 -18.14 1.12
N VAL A 17 4.30 -19.14 2.01
CA VAL A 17 4.73 -18.99 3.41
C VAL A 17 6.25 -19.16 3.46
N ILE A 18 6.96 -18.09 3.79
CA ILE A 18 8.42 -18.07 3.91
C ILE A 18 8.85 -18.43 5.32
N SER A 19 8.12 -17.94 6.32
CA SER A 19 8.33 -18.23 7.74
C SER A 19 7.00 -18.20 8.49
N GLU A 20 7.01 -18.47 9.80
CA GLU A 20 5.81 -18.39 10.66
C GLU A 20 5.10 -17.03 10.57
N ASN A 21 5.85 -15.94 10.43
CA ASN A 21 5.31 -14.58 10.41
C ASN A 21 5.56 -13.86 9.08
N THR A 22 5.88 -14.58 8.00
CA THR A 22 6.21 -13.95 6.71
C THR A 22 5.63 -14.72 5.55
N VAL A 23 4.89 -13.99 4.70
CA VAL A 23 4.29 -14.46 3.46
C VAL A 23 4.78 -13.60 2.30
N GLU A 24 5.21 -14.22 1.23
CA GLU A 24 5.45 -13.57 -0.06
C GLU A 24 4.25 -13.78 -0.98
N ILE A 25 3.72 -12.70 -1.53
CA ILE A 25 2.70 -12.72 -2.57
C ILE A 25 3.40 -12.40 -3.89
N ARG A 26 3.43 -13.36 -4.81
CA ARG A 26 3.99 -13.21 -6.15
C ARG A 26 2.89 -12.93 -7.14
N LEU A 27 3.06 -11.88 -7.92
CA LEU A 27 2.11 -11.44 -8.93
C LEU A 27 2.49 -12.00 -10.30
N ILE A 28 1.52 -12.05 -11.21
CA ILE A 28 1.69 -12.60 -12.57
C ILE A 28 2.82 -11.95 -13.38
N ASN A 29 3.13 -10.69 -13.09
CA ASN A 29 4.20 -9.94 -13.75
C ASN A 29 5.57 -10.13 -13.09
N GLY A 30 5.70 -11.03 -12.12
CA GLY A 30 6.93 -11.31 -11.39
C GLY A 30 7.20 -10.38 -10.20
N SER A 31 6.37 -9.36 -9.98
CA SER A 31 6.46 -8.51 -8.79
C SER A 31 6.17 -9.32 -7.52
N VAL A 32 6.81 -8.94 -6.43
CA VAL A 32 6.63 -9.58 -5.11
C VAL A 32 6.14 -8.52 -4.12
N ILE A 33 5.20 -8.92 -3.27
CA ILE A 33 4.75 -8.16 -2.09
C ILE A 33 5.09 -9.02 -0.86
N THR A 34 5.76 -8.42 0.11
CA THR A 34 6.07 -9.09 1.38
C THR A 34 5.07 -8.66 2.44
N VAL A 35 4.42 -9.65 3.07
CA VAL A 35 3.50 -9.47 4.18
C VAL A 35 4.09 -10.13 5.42
N GLU A 36 4.23 -9.37 6.49
CA GLU A 36 4.69 -9.85 7.79
C GLU A 36 3.64 -9.62 8.86
N THR A 37 3.58 -10.53 9.85
CA THR A 37 2.68 -10.44 11.01
C THR A 37 3.46 -10.24 12.31
N ASN A 38 2.81 -9.67 13.34
CA ASN A 38 3.39 -9.47 14.68
C ASN A 38 4.71 -8.67 14.66
N VAL A 39 4.73 -7.54 13.95
CA VAL A 39 5.94 -6.75 13.70
C VAL A 39 6.17 -5.74 14.80
N GLU A 40 7.36 -5.72 15.40
CA GLU A 40 7.77 -4.71 16.36
C GLU A 40 8.72 -3.70 15.72
N THR A 41 8.43 -2.41 15.91
CA THR A 41 9.25 -1.29 15.40
C THR A 41 9.62 -0.36 16.55
N CYS A 42 10.51 0.60 16.32
CA CYS A 42 10.82 1.64 17.30
C CYS A 42 9.61 2.50 17.72
N LYS A 43 8.50 2.45 16.95
CA LYS A 43 7.26 3.19 17.23
C LYS A 43 6.19 2.34 17.94
N GLY A 44 6.43 1.04 18.13
CA GLY A 44 5.51 0.12 18.78
C GLY A 44 5.28 -1.17 18.00
N LYS A 45 4.31 -1.95 18.49
CA LYS A 45 3.90 -3.24 17.91
C LYS A 45 2.78 -3.04 16.90
N TYR A 46 2.90 -3.75 15.79
CA TYR A 46 1.95 -3.74 14.68
C TYR A 46 1.52 -5.15 14.31
N GLU A 47 0.24 -5.28 13.95
CA GLU A 47 -0.31 -6.57 13.54
C GLU A 47 0.24 -7.01 12.19
N TYR A 48 0.43 -6.05 11.26
CA TYR A 48 0.89 -6.33 9.90
C TYR A 48 1.96 -5.34 9.43
N ARG A 49 2.88 -5.80 8.58
CA ARG A 49 3.70 -4.98 7.70
C ARG A 49 3.57 -5.46 6.26
N ILE A 50 3.28 -4.56 5.33
CA ILE A 50 3.11 -4.85 3.89
C ILE A 50 4.02 -3.92 3.11
N ASP A 51 5.03 -4.47 2.41
CA ASP A 51 6.03 -3.69 1.64
C ASP A 51 6.59 -2.45 2.40
N GLY A 52 6.83 -2.62 3.71
CA GLY A 52 7.38 -1.57 4.58
C GLY A 52 6.35 -0.71 5.31
N TYR A 53 5.07 -0.76 4.94
CA TYR A 53 3.99 -0.04 5.61
C TYR A 53 3.40 -0.87 6.76
N THR A 54 3.23 -0.28 7.94
CA THR A 54 2.77 -0.98 9.15
C THR A 54 1.32 -0.67 9.49
N PHE A 55 0.55 -1.68 9.88
CA PHE A 55 -0.88 -1.59 10.18
C PHE A 55 -1.23 -2.27 11.50
N ASN A 56 -2.10 -1.61 12.28
CA ASN A 56 -2.68 -2.14 13.54
C ASN A 56 -4.11 -2.67 13.35
N ASN A 57 -4.57 -2.74 12.11
CA ASN A 57 -5.96 -3.02 11.80
C ASN A 57 -6.00 -3.83 10.51
N SER A 58 -6.58 -5.03 10.60
CA SER A 58 -6.68 -5.98 9.49
C SER A 58 -7.53 -5.47 8.32
N PHE A 59 -8.53 -4.61 8.57
CA PHE A 59 -9.32 -4.00 7.51
C PHE A 59 -8.47 -3.09 6.63
N TYR A 60 -7.71 -2.16 7.24
CA TYR A 60 -6.82 -1.26 6.50
C TYR A 60 -5.66 -1.99 5.84
N ALA A 61 -5.08 -2.99 6.51
CA ALA A 61 -4.02 -3.82 5.93
C ALA A 61 -4.50 -4.54 4.67
N ARG A 62 -5.69 -5.15 4.72
CA ARG A 62 -6.31 -5.84 3.57
C ARG A 62 -6.61 -4.87 2.42
N ASP A 63 -7.18 -3.71 2.73
CA ASP A 63 -7.52 -2.72 1.72
C ASP A 63 -6.29 -2.16 1.01
N PHE A 64 -5.23 -1.85 1.78
CA PHE A 64 -3.94 -1.47 1.24
C PHE A 64 -3.34 -2.58 0.36
N LEU A 65 -3.39 -3.84 0.81
CA LEU A 65 -2.89 -4.97 0.02
C LEU A 65 -3.60 -5.11 -1.33
N HIS A 66 -4.94 -4.99 -1.36
CA HIS A 66 -5.70 -5.04 -2.60
C HIS A 66 -5.31 -3.91 -3.56
N THR A 67 -5.16 -2.69 -3.03
CA THR A 67 -4.70 -1.55 -3.81
C THR A 67 -3.30 -1.80 -4.37
N LEU A 68 -2.36 -2.25 -3.54
CA LEU A 68 -0.99 -2.52 -3.95
C LEU A 68 -0.90 -3.61 -5.02
N ILE A 69 -1.69 -4.68 -4.92
CA ILE A 69 -1.78 -5.73 -5.94
C ILE A 69 -2.26 -5.13 -7.27
N ARG A 70 -3.33 -4.34 -7.27
CA ARG A 70 -3.86 -3.69 -8.48
C ARG A 70 -2.83 -2.76 -9.11
N GLU A 71 -2.16 -1.94 -8.31
CA GLU A 71 -1.17 -0.97 -8.77
C GLU A 71 0.05 -1.68 -9.37
N LYS A 72 0.62 -2.67 -8.68
CA LYS A 72 1.77 -3.41 -9.19
C LYS A 72 1.44 -4.20 -10.46
N ILE A 73 0.25 -4.80 -10.58
CA ILE A 73 -0.16 -5.53 -11.79
C ILE A 73 -0.38 -4.57 -12.97
N SER A 74 -1.08 -3.47 -12.74
CA SER A 74 -1.44 -2.53 -13.82
C SER A 74 -0.33 -1.55 -14.18
N GLY A 75 0.62 -1.32 -13.26
CA GLY A 75 1.57 -0.21 -13.36
C GLY A 75 0.91 1.16 -13.20
N ILE A 76 -0.31 1.22 -12.66
CA ILE A 76 -1.11 2.44 -12.56
C ILE A 76 -1.64 2.63 -11.13
N ARG A 77 -1.43 3.81 -10.56
CA ARG A 77 -2.09 4.31 -9.36
C ARG A 77 -3.31 5.14 -9.76
N TYR A 78 -4.49 4.64 -9.39
CA TYR A 78 -5.76 5.32 -9.64
C TYR A 78 -6.11 6.24 -8.47
N ILE A 79 -6.32 7.52 -8.76
CA ILE A 79 -6.70 8.54 -7.78
C ILE A 79 -8.20 8.81 -7.88
N TYR A 80 -8.91 8.57 -6.77
CA TYR A 80 -10.38 8.63 -6.70
C TYR A 80 -10.92 9.96 -6.16
N HIS A 81 -10.05 10.96 -5.96
CA HIS A 81 -10.44 12.34 -5.71
C HIS A 81 -10.02 13.24 -6.88
N ARG A 82 -10.57 14.45 -6.95
CA ARG A 82 -10.16 15.42 -7.97
C ARG A 82 -8.72 15.87 -7.77
N LYS A 83 -8.08 16.26 -8.86
CA LYS A 83 -6.72 16.80 -8.82
C LYS A 83 -6.64 18.05 -7.94
N GLY A 84 -5.73 18.01 -6.96
CA GLY A 84 -5.54 19.10 -6.00
C GLY A 84 -6.58 19.18 -4.88
N GLU A 85 -7.62 18.33 -4.90
CA GLU A 85 -8.61 18.25 -3.84
C GLU A 85 -8.19 17.24 -2.78
N ALA A 86 -8.13 17.66 -1.52
CA ALA A 86 -7.81 16.74 -0.43
C ALA A 86 -8.93 15.70 -0.24
N PRO A 87 -8.61 14.40 -0.17
CA PRO A 87 -9.63 13.37 0.04
C PRO A 87 -10.29 13.53 1.41
N GLU A 88 -11.50 12.99 1.55
CA GLU A 88 -12.29 13.11 2.80
C GLU A 88 -11.54 12.54 4.02
N ILE A 89 -10.74 11.49 3.81
CA ILE A 89 -9.90 10.88 4.85
C ILE A 89 -8.89 11.89 5.45
N CYS A 90 -8.55 12.94 4.72
CA CYS A 90 -7.76 14.05 5.25
C CYS A 90 -8.58 15.00 6.16
N GLY A 91 -9.83 14.67 6.49
CA GLY A 91 -10.71 15.47 7.35
C GLY A 91 -11.05 16.82 6.72
N HIS A 92 -11.37 16.86 5.42
CA HIS A 92 -11.53 18.09 4.62
C HIS A 92 -10.24 18.93 4.55
N GLY A 93 -9.11 18.28 4.27
CA GLY A 93 -7.82 18.95 4.15
C GLY A 93 -7.13 19.31 5.48
N LYS A 94 -7.76 19.06 6.64
CA LYS A 94 -7.18 19.33 7.97
C LYS A 94 -5.94 18.50 8.31
N ALA A 95 -5.84 17.30 7.73
CA ALA A 95 -4.67 16.44 7.81
C ALA A 95 -3.80 16.49 6.54
N CYS A 96 -4.22 17.27 5.52
CA CYS A 96 -3.44 17.49 4.31
C CYS A 96 -2.47 18.65 4.52
N ARG A 97 -1.31 18.59 3.86
CA ARG A 97 -0.30 19.65 3.91
C ARG A 97 -0.86 20.97 3.36
N ALA A 98 -0.60 22.07 4.07
CA ALA A 98 -0.61 23.42 3.50
C ALA A 98 0.79 23.78 2.97
N GLU A 99 0.84 24.63 1.94
CA GLU A 99 2.11 25.10 1.37
C GLU A 99 3.02 25.68 2.47
N GLY A 100 4.24 25.13 2.61
CA GLY A 100 5.22 25.57 3.61
C GLY A 100 5.24 24.81 4.96
N GLU A 101 4.30 23.90 5.24
CA GLU A 101 4.34 23.10 6.48
C GLU A 101 5.02 21.73 6.28
N CYS A 102 5.85 21.34 7.25
CA CYS A 102 6.80 20.21 7.21
C CYS A 102 6.19 18.90 7.78
N ASP A 103 6.32 17.83 6.98
CA ASP A 103 6.60 16.42 7.29
C ASP A 103 5.92 15.75 8.48
N ARG A 104 4.58 15.77 8.55
CA ARG A 104 3.86 14.76 9.33
C ARG A 104 2.87 13.99 8.47
N GLY A 105 3.31 12.81 8.03
CA GLY A 105 2.42 11.72 7.64
C GLY A 105 1.71 11.89 6.30
N LEU A 106 2.41 12.34 5.25
CA LEU A 106 1.87 12.33 3.89
C LEU A 106 1.48 10.90 3.51
N CYS A 107 0.19 10.67 3.28
CA CYS A 107 -0.30 9.41 2.74
C CYS A 107 -0.17 9.38 1.22
N THR A 108 -0.29 8.19 0.62
CA THR A 108 -0.27 7.98 -0.83
C THR A 108 -1.41 8.69 -1.57
N GLU A 109 -2.47 9.08 -0.85
CA GLU A 109 -3.60 9.87 -1.39
C GLU A 109 -3.47 11.37 -1.11
N CYS A 110 -2.31 11.84 -0.64
CA CYS A 110 -2.12 13.27 -0.42
C CYS A 110 -1.93 13.97 -1.78
N PRO A 111 -2.76 14.97 -2.16
CA PRO A 111 -2.71 15.58 -3.50
C PRO A 111 -1.36 16.24 -3.86
N VAL A 112 -0.55 16.58 -2.86
CA VAL A 112 0.78 17.19 -3.08
C VAL A 112 1.91 16.17 -3.10
N ALA A 113 1.66 14.91 -2.75
CA ALA A 113 2.66 13.85 -2.64
C ALA A 113 2.34 12.62 -3.51
N GLU A 114 1.13 12.53 -4.07
CA GLU A 114 0.67 11.41 -4.88
C GLU A 114 1.61 11.11 -6.07
N GLN A 115 2.11 12.15 -6.75
CA GLN A 115 3.08 12.02 -7.84
C GLN A 115 4.42 11.48 -7.34
N PHE A 116 4.91 11.99 -6.22
CA PHE A 116 6.15 11.51 -5.61
C PHE A 116 6.07 10.03 -5.25
N PHE A 117 4.97 9.62 -4.61
CA PHE A 117 4.77 8.21 -4.26
C PHE A 117 4.61 7.34 -5.51
N ALA A 118 3.90 7.81 -6.54
CA ALA A 118 3.77 7.08 -7.80
C ALA A 118 5.14 6.84 -8.47
N GLU A 119 6.02 7.84 -8.46
CA GLU A 119 7.39 7.73 -8.96
C GLU A 119 8.25 6.75 -8.14
N CYS A 120 8.19 6.83 -6.80
CA CYS A 120 8.90 5.90 -5.92
C CYS A 120 8.46 4.44 -6.15
N ASP A 121 7.17 4.24 -6.41
CA ASP A 121 6.58 2.91 -6.61
C ASP A 121 6.70 2.43 -8.07
N GLY A 122 7.20 3.27 -8.99
CA GLY A 122 7.35 2.95 -10.41
C GLY A 122 6.01 2.79 -11.15
N VAL A 123 4.96 3.48 -10.71
CA VAL A 123 3.61 3.44 -11.28
C VAL A 123 3.23 4.76 -11.92
N LYS A 124 2.38 4.71 -12.95
CA LYS A 124 1.77 5.90 -13.57
C LYS A 124 0.60 6.38 -12.72
N LEU A 125 0.51 7.69 -12.47
CA LEU A 125 -0.64 8.28 -11.79
C LEU A 125 -1.77 8.59 -12.79
N GLU A 126 -3.00 8.19 -12.48
CA GLU A 126 -4.21 8.43 -13.28
C GLU A 126 -5.37 8.87 -12.37
N TYR A 127 -5.94 10.04 -12.62
CA TYR A 127 -7.15 10.48 -11.91
C TYR A 127 -8.38 9.89 -12.59
N VAL A 128 -9.22 9.21 -11.82
CA VAL A 128 -10.49 8.67 -12.35
C VAL A 128 -11.67 9.60 -12.14
N VAL A 129 -11.47 10.67 -11.36
CA VAL A 129 -12.44 11.73 -11.13
C VAL A 129 -11.86 13.04 -11.66
N GLU A 130 -12.62 13.70 -12.55
CA GLU A 130 -12.32 15.05 -13.06
C GLU A 130 -12.76 16.15 -12.08
#